data_AF-A0A7K4KU09-F1
#
_entry.id   AF-A0A7K4KU09-F1
#
_cell.length_a   1.000
_cell.length_b   1.000
_cell.length_c   1.000
_cell.angle_alpha   90.00
_cell.angle_beta   90.00
_cell.angle_gamma   90.00
#
_symmetry.space_group_name_H-M   'P 1'
#
loop_
_entity.id
_entity.type
_entity.pdbx_description
1 polymer ?
#
loop_
_entity_poly.entity_id
_entity_poly.type
_entity_poly.pdbx_seq_one_letter_code
_entity_poly.pdbx_strand_id
1 'polypeptide(L)'
;QDTVLALQALSLYGAITYAKSGAASKVTVQSAGGFQQGFQVDPTNRLLLQRVPLPTVPGEYSIEVSGEGCVYLQTSLRYNVQPLQEHAPFMLQVHTVPETCDDLKAHKVFDIAINVSYTGARNVSNMVIVDVKMLSGFVPVKSSVRKLQGNQLIERTELSTNHVLVYLEKV
;
A
#
# COMPACT_ATOMS: atom_id res chain seq x y z
N GLN A 1 18.81 -16.16 13.80
CA GLN A 1 19.65 -14.99 14.12
C GLN A 1 18.80 -13.71 14.15
N ASP A 2 17.88 -13.57 13.20
CA ASP A 2 17.03 -12.38 13.02
C ASP A 2 16.16 -12.02 14.22
N THR A 3 15.56 -13.01 14.90
CA THR A 3 14.71 -12.76 16.07
C THR A 3 15.48 -12.12 17.23
N VAL A 4 16.72 -12.53 17.46
CA VAL A 4 17.55 -12.00 18.55
C VAL A 4 17.92 -10.54 18.28
N LEU A 5 18.33 -10.24 17.04
CA LEU A 5 18.65 -8.88 16.62
C LEU A 5 17.42 -7.96 16.65
N ALA A 6 16.25 -8.46 16.22
CA ALA A 6 15.00 -7.71 16.26
C ALA A 6 14.60 -7.36 17.69
N LEU A 7 14.66 -8.32 18.63
CA LEU A 7 14.35 -8.08 20.03
C LEU A 7 15.33 -7.08 20.67
N GLN A 8 16.63 -7.17 20.33
CA GLN A 8 17.63 -6.21 20.79
C GLN A 8 17.33 -4.80 20.29
N ALA A 9 17.02 -4.64 19.00
CA ALA A 9 16.69 -3.35 18.40
C ALA A 9 15.41 -2.75 19.01
N LEU A 10 14.35 -3.54 19.19
CA LEU A 10 13.11 -3.10 19.82
C LEU A 10 13.32 -2.68 21.29
N SER A 11 14.18 -3.39 22.02
CA SER A 11 14.50 -3.05 23.41
C SER A 11 15.24 -1.71 23.50
N LEU A 12 16.21 -1.49 22.62
CA LEU A 12 16.94 -0.22 22.53
C LEU A 12 16.01 0.94 22.13
N TYR A 13 15.13 0.72 21.14
CA TYR A 13 14.12 1.71 20.75
C TYR A 13 13.16 2.05 21.89
N GLY A 14 12.70 1.03 22.63
CA GLY A 14 11.86 1.21 23.82
C GLY A 14 12.55 2.04 24.89
N ALA A 15 13.85 1.85 25.12
CA ALA A 15 14.61 2.62 26.10
C ALA A 15 14.73 4.11 25.76
N ILE A 16 14.73 4.48 24.46
CA ILE A 16 14.85 5.87 24.00
C ILE A 16 13.49 6.56 23.94
N THR A 17 12.43 5.82 23.61
CA THR A 17 11.08 6.38 23.43
C THR A 17 10.22 6.40 24.69
N TYR A 18 10.55 5.58 25.69
CA TYR A 18 9.76 5.46 26.90
C TYR A 18 10.09 6.55 27.93
N ALA A 19 9.11 7.40 28.22
CA ALA A 19 9.19 8.37 29.32
C ALA A 19 8.89 7.71 30.67
N LYS A 20 9.88 7.68 31.55
CA LYS A 20 9.76 7.09 32.90
C LYS A 20 8.93 7.94 33.88
N SER A 21 8.85 9.26 33.68
CA SER A 21 8.17 10.17 34.61
C SER A 21 6.66 9.96 34.68
N GLY A 22 6.08 9.32 33.66
CA GLY A 22 4.63 9.19 33.52
C GLY A 22 3.93 10.49 33.15
N ALA A 23 4.67 11.57 32.88
CA ALA A 23 4.11 12.85 32.47
C ALA A 23 3.43 12.74 31.10
N ALA A 24 2.27 13.38 30.98
CA ALA A 24 1.53 13.41 29.73
C ALA A 24 2.24 14.30 28.68
N SER A 25 2.23 13.86 27.44
CA SER A 25 2.65 14.65 26.27
C SER A 25 1.41 15.27 25.63
N LYS A 26 1.46 16.57 25.39
CA LYS A 26 0.39 17.32 24.74
C LYS A 26 0.79 17.64 23.31
N VAL A 27 -0.04 17.24 22.37
CA VAL A 27 0.09 17.57 20.95
C VAL A 27 -1.00 18.58 20.61
N THR A 28 -0.64 19.64 19.89
CA THR A 28 -1.59 20.64 19.39
C THR A 28 -1.42 20.76 17.88
N VAL A 29 -2.51 20.53 17.15
CA VAL A 29 -2.57 20.69 15.69
C VAL A 29 -3.41 21.92 15.39
N GLN A 30 -2.90 22.86 14.62
CA GLN A 30 -3.60 24.12 14.34
C GLN A 30 -3.41 24.57 12.89
N SER A 31 -4.34 25.38 12.40
CA SER A 31 -4.29 26.01 11.07
C SER A 31 -4.58 27.51 11.17
N ALA A 32 -4.12 28.29 10.19
CA ALA A 32 -4.43 29.72 10.12
C ALA A 32 -5.95 30.02 10.02
N GLY A 33 -6.74 29.05 9.54
CA GLY A 33 -8.20 29.13 9.44
C GLY A 33 -8.96 28.91 10.74
N GLY A 34 -8.29 28.91 11.90
CA GLY A 34 -8.91 28.82 13.23
C GLY A 34 -9.21 27.39 13.72
N PHE A 35 -8.91 26.35 12.93
CA PHE A 35 -8.93 24.97 13.44
C PHE A 35 -7.80 24.77 14.45
N GLN A 36 -8.15 24.21 15.61
CA GLN A 36 -7.21 23.81 16.65
C GLN A 36 -7.70 22.52 17.32
N GLN A 37 -6.85 21.50 17.38
CA GLN A 37 -7.11 20.23 18.04
C GLN A 37 -5.98 19.88 19.00
N GLY A 38 -6.31 19.65 20.26
CA GLY A 38 -5.40 19.11 21.25
C GLY A 38 -5.53 17.59 21.38
N PHE A 39 -4.40 16.90 21.55
CA PHE A 39 -4.32 15.52 21.99
C PHE A 39 -3.47 15.43 23.24
N GLN A 40 -3.78 14.48 24.10
CA GLN A 40 -3.00 14.19 25.30
C GLN A 40 -2.66 12.71 25.30
N VAL A 41 -1.37 12.41 25.43
CA VAL A 41 -0.83 11.05 25.43
C VAL A 41 -0.14 10.81 26.76
N ASP A 42 -0.61 9.84 27.52
CA ASP A 42 -0.12 9.46 28.85
C ASP A 42 0.01 7.92 28.94
N PRO A 43 0.55 7.37 30.04
CA PRO A 43 0.74 5.93 30.19
C PRO A 43 -0.54 5.09 30.05
N THR A 44 -1.72 5.67 30.32
CA THR A 44 -3.01 4.98 30.27
C THR A 44 -3.57 4.89 28.85
N ASN A 45 -3.23 5.83 27.98
CA ASN A 45 -3.78 5.91 26.62
C ASN A 45 -2.71 5.80 25.50
N ARG A 46 -1.43 5.57 25.82
CA ARG A 46 -0.33 5.43 24.83
C ARG A 46 -0.51 4.36 23.76
N LEU A 47 -1.39 3.38 23.99
CA LEU A 47 -1.71 2.32 23.03
C LEU A 47 -2.96 2.66 22.19
N LEU A 48 -3.68 3.71 22.56
CA LEU A 48 -4.90 4.15 21.88
C LEU A 48 -4.52 5.06 20.72
N LEU A 49 -4.97 4.70 19.53
CA LEU A 49 -4.84 5.56 18.36
C LEU A 49 -5.88 6.69 18.40
N GLN A 50 -5.40 7.92 18.51
CA GLN A 50 -6.22 9.14 18.47
C GLN A 50 -6.16 9.74 17.06
N ARG A 51 -7.31 10.17 16.51
CA ARG A 51 -7.41 10.69 15.13
C ARG A 51 -8.36 11.88 15.08
N VAL A 52 -8.04 12.83 14.20
CA VAL A 52 -8.94 13.94 13.84
C VAL A 52 -8.93 14.12 12.32
N PRO A 53 -10.09 14.31 11.68
CA PRO A 53 -10.11 14.75 10.29
C PRO A 53 -9.67 16.22 10.22
N LEU A 54 -8.78 16.53 9.28
CA LEU A 54 -8.40 17.91 9.00
C LEU A 54 -9.49 18.55 8.11
N PRO A 55 -10.00 19.75 8.44
CA PRO A 55 -11.21 20.29 7.82
C PRO A 55 -11.04 20.76 6.37
N THR A 56 -9.82 21.11 5.95
CA THR A 56 -9.57 21.71 4.63
C THR A 56 -8.36 21.06 3.98
N VAL A 57 -8.52 20.61 2.74
CA VAL A 57 -7.46 19.97 1.96
C VAL A 57 -7.50 20.52 0.53
N PRO A 58 -6.39 21.05 -0.01
CA PRO A 58 -5.11 21.28 0.67
C PRO A 58 -5.21 22.40 1.72
N GLY A 59 -4.37 22.33 2.76
CA GLY A 59 -4.33 23.31 3.84
C GLY A 59 -3.00 23.30 4.57
N GLU A 60 -2.65 24.43 5.19
CA GLU A 60 -1.44 24.56 6.01
C GLU A 60 -1.76 24.29 7.48
N TYR A 61 -1.04 23.33 8.04
CA TYR A 61 -1.20 22.89 9.43
C TYR A 61 0.15 22.93 10.13
N SER A 62 0.17 23.46 11.35
CA SER A 62 1.32 23.40 12.26
C SER A 62 1.02 22.46 13.43
N ILE A 63 2.07 21.80 13.90
CA ILE A 63 2.00 20.81 14.97
C ILE A 63 3.00 21.20 16.04
N GLU A 64 2.52 21.35 17.27
CA GLU A 64 3.34 21.61 18.45
C GLU A 64 3.22 20.43 19.41
N VAL A 65 4.36 19.96 19.93
CA VAL A 65 4.43 18.88 20.91
C VAL A 65 5.15 19.39 22.13
N SER A 66 4.57 19.18 23.30
CA SER A 66 5.13 19.56 24.60
C SER A 66 4.99 18.41 25.60
N GLY A 67 5.88 18.35 26.58
CA GLY A 67 5.96 17.26 27.56
C GLY A 67 7.20 16.40 27.37
N GLU A 68 7.25 15.26 28.08
CA GLU A 68 8.47 14.43 28.20
C GLU A 68 8.41 13.11 27.41
N GLY A 69 7.25 12.77 26.82
CA GLY A 69 7.08 11.53 26.06
C GLY A 69 7.28 11.70 24.56
N CYS A 70 7.58 10.58 23.89
CA CYS A 70 7.57 10.51 22.43
C CYS A 70 6.17 10.19 21.92
N VAL A 71 5.73 10.95 20.91
CA VAL A 71 4.46 10.71 20.21
C VAL A 71 4.73 10.44 18.74
N TYR A 72 4.10 9.40 18.19
CA TYR A 72 4.14 9.12 16.76
C TYR A 72 2.96 9.78 16.06
N LEU A 73 3.24 10.74 15.17
CA LEU A 73 2.23 11.43 14.38
C LEU A 73 2.26 10.93 12.95
N GLN A 74 1.08 10.64 12.40
CA GLN A 74 0.94 10.21 11.01
C GLN A 74 -0.23 10.93 10.35
N THR A 75 0.04 11.56 9.22
CA THR A 75 -0.95 12.24 8.38
C THR A 75 -1.17 11.42 7.11
N SER A 76 -2.44 11.22 6.72
CA SER A 76 -2.79 10.46 5.52
C SER A 76 -3.81 11.25 4.71
N LEU A 77 -3.47 11.56 3.46
CA LEU A 77 -4.38 12.14 2.48
C LEU A 77 -4.76 11.07 1.45
N ARG A 78 -6.06 10.90 1.19
CA ARG A 78 -6.58 10.00 0.16
C ARG A 78 -7.44 10.79 -0.81
N TYR A 79 -7.07 10.76 -2.09
CA TYR A 79 -7.79 11.43 -3.17
C TYR A 79 -7.62 10.62 -4.45
N ASN A 80 -8.59 10.75 -5.35
CA ASN A 80 -8.55 10.08 -6.66
C ASN A 80 -7.94 11.04 -7.67
N VAL A 81 -6.96 10.56 -8.43
CA VAL A 81 -6.42 11.24 -9.61
C VAL A 81 -6.65 10.35 -10.82
N GLN A 82 -6.91 10.96 -11.97
CA GLN A 82 -6.76 10.24 -13.23
C GLN A 82 -5.25 10.11 -13.51
N PRO A 83 -4.71 8.88 -13.66
CA PRO A 83 -3.30 8.72 -13.95
C PRO A 83 -2.98 9.36 -15.30
N LEU A 84 -2.03 10.30 -15.32
CA LEU A 84 -1.44 10.77 -16.57
C LEU A 84 -0.52 9.66 -17.09
N GLN A 85 -0.80 9.13 -18.28
CA GLN A 85 -0.03 8.01 -18.87
C GLN A 85 1.47 8.33 -18.99
N GLU A 86 1.84 9.60 -19.14
CA GLU A 86 3.23 10.04 -19.40
C GLU A 86 4.21 9.83 -18.21
N HIS A 87 3.71 9.56 -17.00
CA HIS A 87 4.57 9.43 -15.81
C HIS A 87 4.62 8.02 -15.23
N ALA A 88 3.94 7.05 -15.84
CA ALA A 88 4.00 5.67 -15.37
C ALA A 88 5.30 4.99 -15.85
N PRO A 89 6.12 4.41 -14.95
CA PRO A 89 7.33 3.70 -15.35
C PRO A 89 7.03 2.34 -16.01
N PHE A 90 5.76 1.97 -16.13
CA PHE A 90 5.30 0.77 -16.81
C PHE A 90 4.10 1.10 -17.68
N MET A 91 4.08 0.53 -18.88
CA MET A 91 2.90 0.47 -19.73
C MET A 91 2.24 -0.89 -19.53
N LEU A 92 0.98 -0.85 -19.09
CA LEU A 92 0.15 -2.03 -18.83
C LEU A 92 -1.06 -1.99 -19.78
N GLN A 93 -1.15 -2.97 -20.67
CA GLN A 93 -2.29 -3.16 -21.55
C GLN A 93 -3.00 -4.46 -21.19
N VAL A 94 -4.29 -4.37 -20.93
CA VAL A 94 -5.14 -5.50 -20.53
C VAL A 94 -6.31 -5.61 -21.49
N HIS A 95 -6.55 -6.81 -22.00
CA HIS A 95 -7.72 -7.12 -22.84
C HIS A 95 -8.23 -8.53 -22.53
N THR A 96 -9.50 -8.77 -22.83
CA THR A 96 -10.11 -10.09 -22.71
C THR A 96 -10.09 -10.81 -24.05
N VAL A 97 -10.04 -12.14 -24.00
CA VAL A 97 -10.16 -12.98 -25.18
C VAL A 97 -11.31 -13.97 -24.94
N PRO A 98 -12.44 -13.85 -25.68
CA PRO A 98 -12.74 -12.82 -26.68
C PRO A 98 -12.96 -11.41 -26.09
N GLU A 99 -12.84 -10.37 -26.93
CA GLU A 99 -13.08 -8.98 -26.51
C GLU A 99 -14.57 -8.70 -26.27
N THR A 100 -15.46 -9.39 -26.99
CA THR A 100 -16.91 -9.29 -26.83
C THR A 100 -17.48 -10.56 -26.20
N CYS A 101 -18.53 -10.40 -25.40
CA CYS A 101 -19.24 -11.49 -24.75
C CYS A 101 -20.40 -12.01 -25.62
N ASP A 102 -20.18 -12.24 -26.91
CA ASP A 102 -21.26 -12.70 -27.80
C ASP A 102 -21.49 -14.22 -27.70
N ASP A 103 -20.47 -14.98 -27.27
CA ASP A 103 -20.57 -16.42 -27.01
C ASP A 103 -21.07 -16.68 -25.58
N LEU A 104 -22.06 -17.57 -25.43
CA LEU A 104 -22.53 -18.11 -24.15
C LEU A 104 -21.41 -18.65 -23.26
N LYS A 105 -20.30 -19.13 -23.84
CA LYS A 105 -19.11 -19.54 -23.09
C LYS A 105 -18.34 -18.36 -22.51
N ALA A 106 -18.21 -17.26 -23.24
CA ALA A 106 -17.50 -16.06 -22.81
C ALA A 106 -18.12 -15.43 -21.55
N HIS A 107 -19.43 -15.63 -21.32
CA HIS A 107 -20.10 -15.23 -20.08
C HIS A 107 -19.64 -15.99 -18.83
N LYS A 108 -19.06 -17.18 -18.99
CA LYS A 108 -18.65 -18.05 -17.87
C LYS A 108 -17.14 -18.15 -17.73
N VAL A 109 -16.43 -18.22 -18.85
CA VAL A 109 -14.99 -18.39 -18.92
C VAL A 109 -14.46 -17.60 -20.09
N PHE A 110 -13.47 -16.76 -19.83
CA PHE A 110 -12.72 -16.00 -20.83
C PHE A 110 -11.28 -15.86 -20.37
N ASP A 111 -10.38 -15.66 -21.31
CA ASP A 111 -8.96 -15.44 -21.01
C ASP A 111 -8.69 -13.94 -20.81
N ILE A 112 -7.74 -13.63 -19.95
CA ILE A 112 -7.26 -12.26 -19.71
C ILE A 112 -5.82 -12.20 -20.23
N ALA A 113 -5.61 -11.37 -21.25
CA ALA A 113 -4.31 -11.12 -21.83
C ALA A 113 -3.74 -9.82 -21.26
N ILE A 114 -2.49 -9.91 -20.77
CA ILE A 114 -1.81 -8.82 -20.07
C ILE A 114 -0.45 -8.62 -20.72
N ASN A 115 -0.26 -7.44 -21.30
CA ASN A 115 1.02 -7.00 -21.84
C ASN A 115 1.61 -5.95 -20.91
N VAL A 116 2.82 -6.19 -20.45
CA VAL A 116 3.57 -5.29 -19.58
C VAL A 116 4.88 -4.93 -20.26
N SER A 117 5.21 -3.64 -20.29
CA SER A 117 6.52 -3.16 -20.70
C SER A 117 7.03 -2.09 -19.73
N TYR A 118 8.34 -2.06 -19.53
CA TYR A 118 8.99 -1.05 -18.70
C TYR A 118 9.32 0.18 -19.55
N THR A 119 8.81 1.33 -19.14
CA THR A 119 8.99 2.64 -19.80
C THR A 119 9.69 3.65 -18.89
N GLY A 120 10.29 3.18 -17.78
CA GLY A 120 11.01 4.03 -16.85
C GLY A 120 12.37 4.48 -17.38
N ALA A 121 13.03 5.34 -16.60
CA ALA A 121 14.29 5.97 -17.02
C ALA A 121 15.52 5.03 -17.03
N ARG A 122 15.41 3.80 -16.50
CA ARG A 122 16.52 2.83 -16.47
C ARG A 122 16.45 1.91 -17.70
N ASN A 123 17.52 1.17 -17.96
CA ASN A 123 17.57 0.23 -19.09
C ASN A 123 16.71 -1.03 -18.87
N VAL A 124 16.54 -1.47 -17.63
CA VAL A 124 15.74 -2.64 -17.24
C VAL A 124 15.05 -2.37 -15.91
N SER A 125 13.89 -2.99 -15.69
CA SER A 125 13.32 -3.03 -14.34
C SER A 125 14.09 -4.02 -13.45
N ASN A 126 13.92 -3.87 -12.14
CA ASN A 126 14.20 -4.96 -11.20
C ASN A 126 12.98 -5.92 -11.17
N MET A 127 12.83 -6.71 -10.10
CA MET A 127 11.66 -7.56 -9.88
C MET A 127 10.34 -6.77 -9.97
N VAL A 128 9.39 -7.30 -10.73
CA VAL A 128 8.05 -6.74 -10.95
C VAL A 128 7.00 -7.70 -10.44
N ILE A 129 5.95 -7.17 -9.82
CA ILE A 129 4.78 -7.94 -9.41
C ILE A 129 3.57 -7.38 -10.18
N VAL A 130 2.91 -8.24 -10.94
CA VAL A 130 1.63 -7.95 -11.59
C VAL A 130 0.52 -8.53 -10.72
N ASP A 131 -0.29 -7.65 -10.13
CA ASP A 131 -1.47 -8.03 -9.35
C ASP A 131 -2.73 -7.93 -10.20
N VAL A 132 -3.29 -9.09 -10.54
CA VAL A 132 -4.51 -9.20 -11.35
C VAL A 132 -5.69 -9.48 -10.43
N LYS A 133 -6.50 -8.44 -10.19
CA LYS A 133 -7.75 -8.56 -9.45
C LYS A 133 -8.91 -8.96 -10.37
N MET A 134 -9.57 -10.07 -10.04
CA MET A 134 -10.76 -10.53 -10.76
C MET A 134 -11.98 -9.64 -10.47
N LEU A 135 -12.90 -9.58 -11.43
CA LEU A 135 -14.22 -9.00 -11.22
C LEU A 135 -14.99 -9.79 -10.15
N SER A 136 -15.88 -9.10 -9.43
CA SER A 136 -16.74 -9.72 -8.43
C SER A 136 -17.52 -10.90 -9.03
N GLY A 137 -17.47 -12.06 -8.37
CA GLY A 137 -18.12 -13.29 -8.84
C GLY A 137 -17.27 -14.19 -9.74
N PHE A 138 -16.09 -13.73 -10.17
CA PHE A 138 -15.14 -14.54 -10.94
C PHE A 138 -14.00 -15.04 -10.07
N VAL A 139 -13.53 -16.24 -10.37
CA VAL A 139 -12.35 -16.87 -9.74
C VAL A 139 -11.36 -17.31 -10.81
N PRO A 140 -10.04 -17.17 -10.57
CA PRO A 140 -9.04 -17.56 -11.54
C PRO A 140 -8.99 -19.09 -11.69
N VAL A 141 -8.85 -19.57 -12.93
CA VAL A 141 -8.73 -20.99 -13.22
C VAL A 141 -7.32 -21.47 -12.89
N LYS A 142 -7.17 -22.30 -11.85
CA LYS A 142 -5.85 -22.76 -11.37
C LYS A 142 -4.97 -23.38 -12.45
N SER A 143 -5.56 -24.12 -13.39
CA SER A 143 -4.80 -24.79 -14.46
C SER A 143 -4.23 -23.81 -15.49
N SER A 144 -4.87 -22.67 -15.75
CA SER A 144 -4.32 -21.65 -16.67
C SER A 144 -3.15 -20.92 -16.01
N VAL A 145 -3.27 -20.57 -14.72
CA VAL A 145 -2.20 -19.89 -13.98
C VAL A 145 -0.95 -20.76 -13.85
N ARG A 146 -1.09 -22.06 -13.63
CA ARG A 146 0.07 -22.99 -13.60
C ARG A 146 0.84 -23.04 -14.91
N LYS A 147 0.20 -22.81 -16.06
CA LYS A 147 0.89 -22.77 -17.37
C LYS A 147 1.82 -21.56 -17.47
N LEU A 148 1.54 -20.47 -16.76
CA LEU A 148 2.38 -19.27 -16.76
C LEU A 148 3.77 -19.53 -16.16
N GLN A 149 3.88 -20.46 -15.20
CA GLN A 149 5.17 -20.85 -14.61
C GLN A 149 6.12 -21.53 -15.61
N GLY A 150 5.64 -21.95 -16.78
CA GLY A 150 6.49 -22.46 -17.86
C GLY A 150 7.22 -21.37 -18.65
N ASN A 151 6.88 -20.10 -18.44
CA ASN A 151 7.55 -18.98 -19.09
C ASN A 151 8.81 -18.59 -18.32
N GLN A 152 9.95 -18.49 -19.01
CA GLN A 152 11.25 -18.15 -18.41
C GLN A 152 11.30 -16.78 -17.72
N LEU A 153 10.39 -15.86 -18.08
CA LEU A 153 10.32 -14.52 -17.47
C LEU A 153 9.52 -14.51 -16.16
N ILE A 154 8.77 -15.56 -15.85
CA ILE A 154 7.90 -15.65 -14.68
C ILE A 154 8.57 -16.55 -13.65
N GLU A 155 9.02 -15.96 -12.54
CA GLU A 155 9.70 -16.68 -11.46
C GLU A 155 8.69 -17.52 -10.66
N ARG A 156 7.55 -16.90 -10.32
CA ARG A 156 6.49 -17.56 -9.54
C ARG A 156 5.13 -16.92 -9.77
N THR A 157 4.10 -17.67 -9.42
CA THR A 157 2.70 -17.19 -9.42
C THR A 157 2.03 -17.57 -8.11
N GLU A 158 1.34 -16.63 -7.48
CA GLU A 158 0.52 -16.89 -6.29
C GLU A 158 -0.95 -16.66 -6.62
N LEU A 159 -1.81 -17.54 -6.12
CA LEU A 159 -3.24 -17.51 -6.40
C LEU A 159 -4.01 -17.38 -5.10
N SER A 160 -4.75 -16.28 -4.98
CA SER A 160 -5.74 -16.05 -3.95
C SER A 160 -7.14 -16.25 -4.55
N THR A 161 -8.20 -16.15 -3.73
CA THR A 161 -9.59 -16.39 -4.16
C THR A 161 -9.99 -15.55 -5.37
N ASN A 162 -9.55 -14.28 -5.43
CA ASN A 162 -9.91 -13.31 -6.47
C ASN A 162 -8.70 -12.51 -7.00
N HIS A 163 -7.48 -12.90 -6.64
CA HIS A 163 -6.25 -12.27 -7.11
C HIS A 163 -5.30 -13.31 -7.69
N VAL A 164 -4.60 -12.94 -8.75
CA VAL A 164 -3.44 -13.67 -9.28
C VAL A 164 -2.25 -12.73 -9.23
N LEU A 165 -1.23 -13.10 -8.46
CA LEU A 165 0.04 -12.39 -8.41
C LEU A 165 1.03 -13.10 -9.32
N VAL A 166 1.61 -12.37 -10.26
CA VAL A 166 2.66 -12.86 -11.16
C VAL A 166 3.94 -12.11 -10.87
N TYR A 167 5.00 -12.86 -10.54
CA TYR A 167 6.30 -12.32 -10.19
C TYR A 167 7.23 -12.48 -11.40
N LEU A 168 7.77 -11.37 -11.89
CA LEU A 168 8.72 -11.33 -12.99
C LEU A 168 10.09 -10.87 -12.48
N GLU A 169 11.17 -11.50 -12.93
CA GLU A 169 12.53 -11.11 -12.53
C GLU A 169 12.91 -9.72 -13.04
N LYS A 170 12.48 -9.39 -14.27
CA LYS A 170 12.68 -8.12 -14.95
C LYS A 170 11.70 -7.96 -16.11
N VAL A 171 11.47 -6.71 -16.52
CA VAL A 171 10.72 -6.28 -17.70
C VAL A 171 11.54 -5.23 -18.43
#